data_AF-E9F9Q8-F1
#
_entry.id   AF-E9F9Q8-F1
#
_cell.length_a   1.000
_cell.length_b   1.000
_cell.length_c   1.000
_cell.angle_alpha   90.00
_cell.angle_beta   90.00
_cell.angle_gamma   90.00
#
_symmetry.space_group_name_H-M   'P 1'
#
loop_
_entity.id
_entity.type
_entity.pdbx_description
1 polymer ?
#
loop_
_entity_poly.entity_id
_entity_poly.type
_entity_poly.pdbx_seq_one_letter_code
_entity_poly.pdbx_strand_id
1 'polypeptide(L)'
;MLPPGSVAGLTALLAAVPSVHAMYTSNSPVLQVNAKTYHTLIAKSNHTSIVEFYAPWCGHCKNLKPAYENAAKKLDGLAKVAAIDCDNEMNKQFCGGMGVQGFPTLKIVRPGKKPGSKPVVEDYQGARTAKAIMEAVASKINNHVTKVTDKDLDAFLKPQGPKAIMFTDKGTTSALLRSLAIDFLDVISVAQVRNKEAKIVEKFGITKFPTFVLVPGGDKEPIIYDGDLNKKDMVAFLKQVGQPNPDPAPAKPKVKSDKTKAPKSEKAQSNKTKASSSASPDTEDSATTPEASTQTTATEPAASTPDVISITTVTTKDTLVEKCLSPKSHTCVLAFIPVDASENSAKVTDSLSQLNTKYVHGHRQLFPFLAIPSNIEGLDSIRQALGLEKDVELIAINARRSWWRHYDGNFDVESVEAWLDAIRMGEGSKKKLPTEIIAVEEVVEEDSDKKTDAEEQAPADEVKHEEL
;
A
#
# COMPACT_ATOMS: atom_id res chain seq x y z
N MET A 1 76.78 33.29 0.65
CA MET A 1 75.92 32.90 -0.49
C MET A 1 75.38 31.51 -0.19
N LEU A 2 74.05 31.35 -0.06
CA LEU A 2 73.40 30.03 0.04
C LEU A 2 72.67 29.74 -1.29
N PRO A 3 72.56 28.46 -1.72
CA PRO A 3 71.80 28.05 -2.90
C PRO A 3 70.27 28.03 -2.63
N PRO A 4 69.43 28.04 -3.68
CA PRO A 4 67.99 28.28 -3.56
C PRO A 4 67.19 27.06 -3.08
N GLY A 5 66.04 27.34 -2.46
CA GLY A 5 65.16 26.32 -1.88
C GLY A 5 64.38 25.52 -2.92
N SER A 6 64.18 24.23 -2.63
CA SER A 6 63.19 23.38 -3.30
C SER A 6 61.92 23.32 -2.45
N VAL A 7 60.84 23.96 -2.92
CA VAL A 7 59.51 23.81 -2.31
C VAL A 7 58.86 22.55 -2.88
N ALA A 8 58.97 21.44 -2.14
CA ALA A 8 58.24 20.21 -2.47
C ALA A 8 56.75 20.40 -2.12
N GLY A 9 55.92 20.69 -3.12
CA GLY A 9 54.48 20.82 -2.96
C GLY A 9 53.82 19.47 -2.65
N LEU A 10 53.42 19.26 -1.40
CA LEU A 10 52.66 18.08 -0.99
C LEU A 10 51.18 18.25 -1.36
N THR A 11 50.80 17.91 -2.60
CA THR A 11 49.39 17.85 -3.03
C THR A 11 48.67 16.68 -2.36
N ALA A 12 48.10 16.94 -1.19
CA ALA A 12 47.20 16.02 -0.51
C ALA A 12 45.91 15.84 -1.32
N LEU A 13 45.81 14.72 -2.05
CA LEU A 13 44.62 14.33 -2.79
C LEU A 13 43.52 13.94 -1.78
N LEU A 14 42.61 14.86 -1.44
CA LEU A 14 41.41 14.51 -0.67
C LEU A 14 40.53 13.60 -1.51
N ALA A 15 40.62 12.30 -1.26
CA ALA A 15 39.64 11.35 -1.75
C ALA A 15 38.28 11.67 -1.11
N ALA A 16 37.39 12.29 -1.88
CA ALA A 16 36.01 12.52 -1.48
C ALA A 16 35.29 11.16 -1.38
N VAL A 17 35.32 10.55 -0.20
CA VAL A 17 34.53 9.35 0.10
C VAL A 17 33.06 9.72 -0.15
N PRO A 18 32.34 9.05 -1.07
CA PRO A 18 30.93 9.33 -1.26
C PRO A 18 30.21 8.94 0.03
N SER A 19 29.76 9.95 0.78
CA SER A 19 28.97 9.73 1.99
C SER A 19 27.70 8.99 1.60
N VAL A 20 27.65 7.69 1.91
CA VAL A 20 26.47 6.84 1.75
C VAL A 20 25.43 7.33 2.75
N HIS A 21 24.68 8.36 2.35
CA HIS A 21 23.63 8.94 3.16
C HIS A 21 22.53 7.90 3.33
N ALA A 22 22.42 7.35 4.54
CA ALA A 22 21.32 6.48 4.92
C ALA A 22 20.00 7.20 4.60
N MET A 23 19.19 6.58 3.74
CA MET A 23 17.99 7.19 3.17
C MET A 23 17.02 7.64 4.27
N TYR A 24 16.92 6.85 5.33
CA TYR A 24 16.31 7.21 6.60
C TYR A 24 17.42 7.48 7.62
N THR A 25 17.29 8.52 8.44
CA THR A 25 18.25 8.85 9.51
C THR A 25 17.75 8.38 10.87
N SER A 26 18.56 8.48 11.93
CA SER A 26 18.15 8.17 13.31
C SER A 26 16.96 9.00 13.80
N ASN A 27 16.74 10.17 13.17
CA ASN A 27 15.69 11.13 13.53
C ASN A 27 14.46 11.00 12.62
N SER A 28 14.47 10.04 11.68
CA SER A 28 13.29 9.74 10.86
C SER A 28 12.21 9.08 11.71
N PRO A 29 10.91 9.36 11.47
CA PRO A 29 9.82 8.59 12.09
C PRO A 29 9.75 7.14 11.60
N VAL A 30 10.48 6.79 10.53
CA VAL A 30 10.55 5.42 9.99
C VAL A 30 11.60 4.62 10.75
N LEU A 31 11.17 3.52 11.37
CA LEU A 31 12.02 2.63 12.15
C LEU A 31 13.02 1.90 11.24
N GLN A 32 14.31 2.17 11.39
CA GLN A 32 15.34 1.44 10.68
C GLN A 32 15.50 0.02 11.25
N VAL A 33 15.43 -0.97 10.38
CA VAL A 33 15.51 -2.39 10.72
C VAL A 33 16.56 -3.06 9.84
N ASN A 34 17.21 -4.09 10.37
CA ASN A 34 18.14 -4.95 9.62
C ASN A 34 17.81 -6.43 9.89
N ALA A 35 18.49 -7.34 9.18
CA ALA A 35 18.26 -8.78 9.31
C ALA A 35 18.35 -9.31 10.75
N LYS A 36 19.21 -8.71 11.60
CA LYS A 36 19.38 -9.09 13.00
C LYS A 36 18.25 -8.56 13.89
N THR A 37 17.77 -7.34 13.65
CA THR A 37 16.74 -6.70 14.48
C THR A 37 15.31 -6.94 14.01
N TYR A 38 15.08 -7.38 12.76
CA TYR A 38 13.75 -7.66 12.22
C TYR A 38 12.93 -8.62 13.10
N HIS A 39 13.57 -9.69 13.59
CA HIS A 39 12.87 -10.70 14.37
C HIS A 39 12.32 -10.15 15.70
N THR A 40 13.03 -9.24 16.36
CA THR A 40 12.62 -8.65 17.64
C THR A 40 11.71 -7.44 17.45
N LEU A 41 12.04 -6.54 16.52
CA LEU A 41 11.33 -5.29 16.32
C LEU A 41 10.03 -5.44 15.52
N ILE A 42 9.97 -6.40 14.60
CA ILE A 42 8.85 -6.57 13.66
C ILE A 42 8.18 -7.94 13.85
N ALA A 43 8.90 -9.04 13.65
CA ALA A 43 8.28 -10.37 13.54
C ALA A 43 7.63 -10.87 14.83
N LYS A 44 8.14 -10.43 15.98
CA LYS A 44 7.59 -10.72 17.32
C LYS A 44 6.72 -9.59 17.88
N SER A 45 6.55 -8.49 17.17
CA SER A 45 5.81 -7.35 17.71
C SER A 45 4.34 -7.70 17.95
N ASN A 46 3.75 -7.08 18.97
CA ASN A 46 2.32 -7.11 19.24
C ASN A 46 1.54 -6.23 18.25
N HIS A 47 2.22 -5.31 17.55
CA HIS A 47 1.63 -4.38 16.60
C HIS A 47 1.77 -4.87 15.16
N THR A 48 0.80 -4.48 14.32
CA THR A 48 0.99 -4.57 12.87
C THR A 48 2.08 -3.60 12.44
N SER A 49 2.89 -4.02 11.47
CA SER A 49 3.96 -3.22 10.88
C SER A 49 3.76 -3.15 9.37
N ILE A 50 4.17 -2.05 8.74
CA ILE A 50 4.55 -2.05 7.32
C ILE A 50 6.07 -1.89 7.22
N VAL A 51 6.68 -2.64 6.31
CA VAL A 51 8.13 -2.69 6.11
C VAL A 51 8.43 -2.38 4.65
N GLU A 52 9.26 -1.35 4.44
CA GLU A 52 9.83 -1.04 3.13
C GLU A 52 11.16 -1.78 2.98
N PHE A 53 11.29 -2.51 1.88
CA PHE A 53 12.54 -3.09 1.42
C PHE A 53 13.03 -2.21 0.27
N TYR A 54 14.16 -1.53 0.48
CA TYR A 54 14.63 -0.44 -0.39
C TYR A 54 16.13 -0.55 -0.69
N ALA A 55 16.62 0.30 -1.60
CA ALA A 55 18.05 0.55 -1.79
C ALA A 55 18.29 2.08 -1.83
N PRO A 56 19.34 2.64 -1.18
CA PRO A 56 19.53 4.09 -1.07
C PRO A 56 19.69 4.82 -2.41
N TRP A 57 20.15 4.13 -3.44
CA TRP A 57 20.29 4.66 -4.79
C TRP A 57 18.96 4.73 -5.57
N CYS A 58 17.95 3.93 -5.22
CA CYS A 58 16.73 3.76 -5.99
C CYS A 58 15.84 5.02 -6.03
N GLY A 59 15.56 5.52 -7.24
CA GLY A 59 14.69 6.69 -7.46
C GLY A 59 13.26 6.50 -6.94
N HIS A 60 12.65 5.33 -7.18
CA HIS A 60 11.30 5.04 -6.69
C HIS A 60 11.20 5.04 -5.15
N CYS A 61 12.25 4.60 -4.45
CA CYS A 61 12.35 4.69 -2.99
C CYS A 61 12.41 6.16 -2.54
N LYS A 62 13.29 6.96 -3.17
CA LYS A 62 13.41 8.40 -2.88
C LYS A 62 12.09 9.14 -3.05
N ASN A 63 11.31 8.80 -4.07
CA ASN A 63 9.98 9.37 -4.32
C ASN A 63 8.93 8.91 -3.29
N LEU A 64 9.04 7.68 -2.77
CA LEU A 64 8.15 7.14 -1.73
C LEU A 64 8.40 7.76 -0.34
N LYS A 65 9.67 8.04 0.00
CA LYS A 65 10.08 8.49 1.34
C LYS A 65 9.18 9.57 1.98
N PRO A 66 8.84 10.70 1.32
CA PRO A 66 8.01 11.73 1.96
C PRO A 66 6.63 11.25 2.36
N ALA A 67 6.00 10.40 1.54
CA ALA A 67 4.72 9.77 1.85
C ALA A 67 4.86 8.72 2.97
N TYR A 68 5.96 7.98 2.98
CA TYR A 68 6.25 6.94 3.97
C TYR A 68 6.55 7.52 5.36
N GLU A 69 7.35 8.59 5.44
CA GLU A 69 7.61 9.33 6.69
C GLU A 69 6.35 10.02 7.24
N ASN A 70 5.45 10.50 6.36
CA ASN A 70 4.15 11.03 6.79
C ASN A 70 3.25 9.91 7.32
N ALA A 71 3.18 8.75 6.64
CA ALA A 71 2.46 7.58 7.14
C ALA A 71 3.00 7.12 8.50
N ALA A 72 4.32 7.14 8.71
CA ALA A 72 4.96 6.85 9.99
C ALA A 72 4.48 7.79 11.10
N LYS A 73 4.53 9.11 10.89
CA LYS A 73 4.03 10.11 11.87
C LYS A 73 2.55 9.93 12.21
N LYS A 74 1.73 9.46 11.26
CA LYS A 74 0.29 9.27 11.44
C LYS A 74 -0.10 7.90 12.01
N LEU A 75 0.78 6.91 11.92
CA LEU A 75 0.63 5.58 12.51
C LEU A 75 1.34 5.44 13.86
N ASP A 76 2.05 6.47 14.33
CA ASP A 76 2.79 6.45 15.58
C ASP A 76 1.92 5.98 16.77
N GLY A 77 2.46 5.04 17.55
CA GLY A 77 1.75 4.34 18.63
C GLY A 77 0.54 3.48 18.20
N LEU A 78 0.16 3.43 16.92
CA LEU A 78 -0.92 2.58 16.39
C LEU A 78 -0.35 1.31 15.73
N ALA A 79 0.65 1.51 14.88
CA ALA A 79 1.34 0.49 14.09
C ALA A 79 2.78 0.93 13.81
N LYS A 80 3.66 0.00 13.43
CA LYS A 80 5.04 0.35 13.06
C LYS A 80 5.15 0.65 11.58
N VAL A 81 5.97 1.65 11.24
CA VAL A 81 6.41 1.90 9.88
C VAL A 81 7.92 1.79 9.88
N ALA A 82 8.45 0.81 9.16
CA ALA A 82 9.84 0.42 9.20
C ALA A 82 10.45 0.34 7.80
N ALA A 83 11.77 0.41 7.72
CA ALA A 83 12.51 0.27 6.47
C ALA A 83 13.79 -0.57 6.65
N ILE A 84 14.12 -1.35 5.63
CA ILE A 84 15.28 -2.24 5.55
C ILE A 84 16.02 -1.95 4.24
N ASP A 85 17.26 -1.49 4.39
CA ASP A 85 18.18 -1.31 3.28
C ASP A 85 18.66 -2.68 2.78
N CYS A 86 18.21 -3.10 1.61
CA CYS A 86 18.58 -4.37 0.99
C CYS A 86 19.82 -4.28 0.10
N ASP A 87 20.38 -3.08 -0.11
CA ASP A 87 21.67 -2.88 -0.77
C ASP A 87 22.83 -3.19 0.19
N ASN A 88 22.59 -3.02 1.49
CA ASN A 88 23.52 -3.42 2.54
C ASN A 88 23.74 -4.96 2.58
N GLU A 89 25.00 -5.39 2.50
CA GLU A 89 25.40 -6.81 2.48
C GLU A 89 24.77 -7.67 3.59
N MET A 90 24.64 -7.13 4.81
CA MET A 90 24.05 -7.82 5.96
C MET A 90 22.57 -8.18 5.74
N ASN A 91 21.88 -7.45 4.85
CA ASN A 91 20.46 -7.58 4.61
C ASN A 91 20.13 -8.30 3.29
N LYS A 92 21.04 -8.37 2.31
CA LYS A 92 20.79 -8.98 0.98
C LYS A 92 20.15 -10.37 1.06
N GLN A 93 20.76 -11.30 1.79
CA GLN A 93 20.22 -12.66 1.96
C GLN A 93 18.84 -12.66 2.65
N PHE A 94 18.64 -11.77 3.63
CA PHE A 94 17.35 -11.65 4.32
C PHE A 94 16.26 -11.08 3.40
N CYS A 95 16.55 -10.05 2.60
CA CYS A 95 15.63 -9.49 1.63
C CYS A 95 15.26 -10.51 0.53
N GLY A 96 16.25 -11.27 0.02
CA GLY A 96 16.00 -12.38 -0.89
C GLY A 96 15.10 -13.46 -0.27
N GLY A 97 15.37 -13.85 0.98
CA GLY A 97 14.54 -14.79 1.74
C GLY A 97 13.13 -14.29 2.08
N MET A 98 12.92 -12.96 2.06
CA MET A 98 11.59 -12.32 2.17
C MET A 98 10.89 -12.18 0.81
N GLY A 99 11.48 -12.68 -0.29
CA GLY A 99 10.91 -12.62 -1.64
C GLY A 99 10.93 -11.21 -2.24
N VAL A 100 11.96 -10.41 -1.94
CA VAL A 100 12.13 -9.07 -2.52
C VAL A 100 12.85 -9.19 -3.87
N GLN A 101 12.13 -8.91 -4.96
CA GLN A 101 12.65 -8.99 -6.34
C GLN A 101 12.94 -7.60 -6.96
N GLY A 102 12.56 -6.51 -6.29
CA GLY A 102 12.76 -5.15 -6.77
C GLY A 102 12.38 -4.11 -5.71
N PHE A 103 12.71 -2.84 -5.98
CA PHE A 103 12.60 -1.75 -4.99
C PHE A 103 11.70 -0.58 -5.44
N PRO A 104 10.95 0.05 -4.52
CA PRO A 104 10.66 -0.45 -3.18
C PRO A 104 9.65 -1.61 -3.23
N THR A 105 9.86 -2.62 -2.39
CA THR A 105 8.83 -3.61 -2.05
C THR A 105 8.27 -3.28 -0.67
N LEU A 106 6.94 -3.19 -0.54
CA LEU A 106 6.27 -2.94 0.73
C LEU A 106 5.59 -4.23 1.21
N LYS A 107 5.79 -4.62 2.47
CA LYS A 107 5.11 -5.79 3.07
C LYS A 107 4.47 -5.40 4.40
N ILE A 108 3.23 -5.80 4.62
CA ILE A 108 2.52 -5.67 5.89
C ILE A 108 2.77 -6.93 6.70
N VAL A 109 3.29 -6.77 7.91
CA VAL A 109 3.60 -7.85 8.86
C VAL A 109 2.64 -7.74 10.03
N ARG A 110 1.83 -8.78 10.25
CA ARG A 110 0.79 -8.82 11.28
C ARG A 110 1.13 -9.86 12.35
N PRO A 111 0.93 -9.58 13.65
CA PRO A 111 1.05 -10.59 14.69
C PRO A 111 0.13 -11.76 14.40
N GLY A 112 0.64 -12.98 14.54
CA GLY A 112 -0.13 -14.21 14.29
C GLY A 112 -1.32 -14.35 15.26
N LYS A 113 -2.40 -15.00 14.81
CA LYS A 113 -3.67 -15.11 15.58
C LYS A 113 -3.53 -15.80 16.95
N LYS A 114 -2.46 -16.56 17.19
CA LYS A 114 -2.18 -17.25 18.45
C LYS A 114 -0.87 -16.71 19.06
N PRO A 115 -0.79 -16.53 20.40
CA PRO A 115 0.46 -16.16 21.05
C PRO A 115 1.62 -17.08 20.64
N GLY A 116 2.75 -16.49 20.23
CA GLY A 116 3.93 -17.24 19.79
C GLY A 116 3.83 -17.92 18.42
N SER A 117 2.76 -17.72 17.65
CA SER A 117 2.71 -18.14 16.25
C SER A 117 3.54 -17.22 15.34
N LYS A 118 3.97 -17.72 14.18
CA LYS A 118 4.68 -16.90 13.17
C LYS A 118 3.78 -15.73 12.73
N PRO A 119 4.35 -14.53 12.48
CA PRO A 119 3.58 -13.43 11.93
C PRO A 119 3.09 -13.76 10.52
N VAL A 120 1.99 -13.11 10.11
CA VAL A 120 1.52 -13.15 8.72
C VAL A 120 2.22 -12.03 7.96
N VAL A 121 2.87 -12.36 6.85
CA VAL A 121 3.51 -11.39 5.95
C VAL A 121 2.70 -11.35 4.65
N GLU A 122 2.26 -10.17 4.24
CA GLU A 122 1.48 -9.92 3.04
C GLU A 122 2.12 -8.79 2.23
N ASP A 123 2.21 -8.93 0.92
CA ASP A 123 2.71 -7.87 0.05
C ASP A 123 1.68 -6.76 -0.09
N TYR A 124 2.13 -5.50 0.02
CA TYR A 124 1.29 -4.33 -0.16
C TYR A 124 1.37 -3.83 -1.60
N GLN A 125 0.28 -4.07 -2.34
CA GLN A 125 0.09 -3.68 -3.74
C GLN A 125 -0.85 -2.47 -3.90
N GLY A 126 -1.12 -1.73 -2.82
CA GLY A 126 -1.97 -0.55 -2.85
C GLY A 126 -1.22 0.72 -3.27
N ALA A 127 -1.95 1.83 -3.43
CA ALA A 127 -1.38 3.12 -3.79
C ALA A 127 -0.32 3.58 -2.78
N ARG A 128 0.74 4.24 -3.25
CA ARG A 128 1.93 4.59 -2.46
C ARG A 128 1.81 5.95 -1.73
N THR A 129 0.58 6.41 -1.52
CA THR A 129 0.28 7.63 -0.77
C THR A 129 0.21 7.36 0.73
N ALA A 130 0.52 8.37 1.55
CA ALA A 130 0.49 8.26 3.01
C ALA A 130 -0.87 7.75 3.51
N LYS A 131 -1.98 8.29 2.96
CA LYS A 131 -3.35 7.90 3.30
C LYS A 131 -3.62 6.42 2.99
N ALA A 132 -3.30 5.94 1.79
CA ALA A 132 -3.59 4.56 1.40
C ALA A 132 -2.78 3.56 2.25
N ILE A 133 -1.52 3.88 2.55
CA ILE A 133 -0.67 3.10 3.45
C ILE A 133 -1.26 3.08 4.87
N MET A 134 -1.65 4.23 5.41
CA MET A 134 -2.31 4.34 6.72
C MET A 134 -3.58 3.50 6.79
N GLU A 135 -4.47 3.61 5.81
CA GLU A 135 -5.76 2.90 5.76
C GLU A 135 -5.55 1.39 5.66
N ALA A 136 -4.63 0.94 4.81
CA ALA A 136 -4.28 -0.47 4.67
C ALA A 136 -3.71 -1.04 5.98
N VAL A 137 -2.71 -0.39 6.58
CA VAL A 137 -2.13 -0.81 7.86
C VAL A 137 -3.17 -0.78 8.97
N ALA A 138 -3.97 0.29 9.08
CA ALA A 138 -5.03 0.43 10.07
C ALA A 138 -6.11 -0.65 9.92
N SER A 139 -6.49 -1.03 8.70
CA SER A 139 -7.45 -2.13 8.47
C SER A 139 -6.92 -3.48 8.97
N LYS A 140 -5.59 -3.64 8.98
CA LYS A 140 -4.86 -4.89 9.28
C LYS A 140 -4.48 -5.06 10.76
N ILE A 141 -4.60 -4.01 11.59
CA ILE A 141 -4.41 -4.09 13.06
C ILE A 141 -5.39 -5.10 13.68
N ASN A 142 -4.87 -6.09 14.41
CA ASN A 142 -5.65 -7.09 15.12
C ASN A 142 -6.67 -6.43 16.07
N ASN A 143 -7.90 -6.95 16.11
CA ASN A 143 -8.96 -6.41 16.95
C ASN A 143 -9.16 -7.27 18.20
N HIS A 144 -8.85 -6.69 19.37
CA HIS A 144 -9.10 -7.27 20.69
C HIS A 144 -10.20 -6.50 21.47
N VAL A 145 -10.90 -5.58 20.81
CA VAL A 145 -11.97 -4.77 21.42
C VAL A 145 -13.28 -5.55 21.40
N THR A 146 -13.89 -5.73 22.57
CA THR A 146 -15.22 -6.34 22.69
C THR A 146 -16.30 -5.32 22.31
N LYS A 147 -17.20 -5.67 21.39
CA LYS A 147 -18.43 -4.88 21.17
C LYS A 147 -19.46 -5.30 22.21
N VAL A 148 -19.97 -4.35 22.99
CA VAL A 148 -20.92 -4.61 24.09
C VAL A 148 -22.26 -3.98 23.74
N THR A 149 -23.34 -4.76 23.87
CA THR A 149 -24.73 -4.30 23.70
C THR A 149 -25.47 -4.23 25.03
N ASP A 150 -26.64 -3.59 25.06
CA ASP A 150 -27.52 -3.53 26.24
C ASP A 150 -27.81 -4.91 26.87
N LYS A 151 -27.67 -6.01 26.12
CA LYS A 151 -27.87 -7.39 26.60
C LYS A 151 -26.61 -8.00 27.24
N ASP A 152 -25.43 -7.56 26.81
CA ASP A 152 -24.15 -8.18 27.16
C ASP A 152 -23.42 -7.43 28.29
N LEU A 153 -23.93 -6.26 28.70
CA LEU A 153 -23.24 -5.38 29.66
C LEU A 153 -22.87 -6.11 30.95
N ASP A 154 -23.83 -6.75 31.61
CA ASP A 154 -23.57 -7.35 32.92
C ASP A 154 -22.62 -8.56 32.81
N ALA A 155 -22.64 -9.28 31.68
CA ALA A 155 -21.67 -10.33 31.38
C ALA A 155 -20.25 -9.76 31.13
N PHE A 156 -20.14 -8.58 30.50
CA PHE A 156 -18.86 -7.89 30.32
C PHE A 156 -18.34 -7.26 31.62
N LEU A 157 -19.22 -6.76 32.49
CA LEU A 157 -18.86 -6.15 33.77
C LEU A 157 -18.50 -7.17 34.85
N LYS A 158 -19.12 -8.37 34.84
CA LYS A 158 -18.95 -9.42 35.87
C LYS A 158 -17.51 -9.91 36.12
N PRO A 159 -16.63 -10.12 35.12
CA PRO A 159 -15.25 -10.51 35.38
C PRO A 159 -14.50 -9.43 36.17
N GLN A 160 -13.90 -9.78 37.30
CA GLN A 160 -13.11 -8.84 38.09
C GLN A 160 -11.88 -8.37 37.31
N GLY A 161 -11.61 -7.05 37.36
CA GLY A 161 -10.50 -6.40 36.68
C GLY A 161 -10.93 -5.11 35.97
N PRO A 162 -9.97 -4.23 35.64
CA PRO A 162 -10.25 -2.95 35.01
C PRO A 162 -10.78 -3.11 33.58
N LYS A 163 -11.63 -2.17 33.16
CA LYS A 163 -12.28 -2.17 31.84
C LYS A 163 -12.25 -0.77 31.26
N ALA A 164 -11.99 -0.64 29.98
CA ALA A 164 -11.97 0.64 29.29
C ALA A 164 -13.00 0.64 28.17
N ILE A 165 -13.99 1.53 28.24
CA ILE A 165 -15.17 1.53 27.37
C ILE A 165 -15.15 2.80 26.51
N MET A 166 -15.18 2.62 25.19
CA MET A 166 -15.37 3.71 24.24
C MET A 166 -16.83 3.78 23.79
N PHE A 167 -17.50 4.85 24.17
CA PHE A 167 -18.84 5.19 23.68
C PHE A 167 -18.73 5.97 22.37
N THR A 168 -19.41 5.52 21.31
CA THR A 168 -19.32 6.16 19.99
C THR A 168 -20.57 5.97 19.11
N ASP A 169 -20.76 6.96 18.25
CA ASP A 169 -21.65 7.01 17.09
C ASP A 169 -21.16 6.19 15.87
N LYS A 170 -19.94 5.62 15.91
CA LYS A 170 -19.33 4.87 14.79
C LYS A 170 -19.43 3.36 15.00
N GLY A 171 -19.78 2.63 13.94
CA GLY A 171 -19.90 1.16 13.97
C GLY A 171 -18.57 0.43 13.79
N THR A 172 -17.58 1.11 13.20
CA THR A 172 -16.21 0.64 12.99
C THR A 172 -15.36 0.90 14.24
N THR A 173 -14.51 -0.07 14.59
CA THR A 173 -13.58 0.08 15.73
C THR A 173 -12.33 0.81 15.26
N SER A 174 -12.04 1.97 15.87
CA SER A 174 -10.92 2.81 15.47
C SER A 174 -9.57 2.10 15.62
N ALA A 175 -8.57 2.53 14.83
CA ALA A 175 -7.20 2.02 14.96
C ALA A 175 -6.60 2.32 16.34
N LEU A 176 -6.93 3.48 16.92
CA LEU A 176 -6.58 3.89 18.27
C LEU A 176 -7.12 2.94 19.34
N LEU A 177 -8.42 2.62 19.30
CA LEU A 177 -9.00 1.71 20.30
C LEU A 177 -8.47 0.28 20.15
N ARG A 178 -8.22 -0.17 18.92
CA ARG A 178 -7.56 -1.46 18.66
C ARG A 178 -6.12 -1.51 19.16
N SER A 179 -5.34 -0.44 18.98
CA SER A 179 -3.97 -0.41 19.51
C SER A 179 -3.98 -0.36 21.05
N LEU A 180 -4.88 0.38 21.68
CA LEU A 180 -5.04 0.35 23.15
C LEU A 180 -5.40 -1.06 23.66
N ALA A 181 -6.27 -1.79 22.95
CA ALA A 181 -6.60 -3.18 23.29
C ALA A 181 -5.43 -4.17 23.08
N ILE A 182 -4.45 -3.84 22.24
CA ILE A 182 -3.20 -4.59 22.08
C ILE A 182 -2.26 -4.28 23.26
N ASP A 183 -2.01 -3.00 23.54
CA ASP A 183 -1.16 -2.57 24.66
C ASP A 183 -1.59 -3.20 25.98
N PHE A 184 -2.90 -3.14 26.30
CA PHE A 184 -3.42 -3.62 27.57
C PHE A 184 -4.08 -5.01 27.48
N LEU A 185 -3.74 -5.80 26.45
CA LEU A 185 -4.26 -7.17 26.30
C LEU A 185 -4.00 -8.01 27.56
N ASP A 186 -5.01 -8.73 28.03
CA ASP A 186 -5.04 -9.47 29.31
C ASP A 186 -4.84 -8.62 30.59
N VAL A 187 -4.66 -7.29 30.49
CA VAL A 187 -4.50 -6.37 31.64
C VAL A 187 -5.76 -5.51 31.86
N ILE A 188 -6.31 -4.93 30.80
CA ILE A 188 -7.54 -4.11 30.82
C ILE A 188 -8.48 -4.63 29.73
N SER A 189 -9.73 -4.94 30.09
CA SER A 189 -10.73 -5.35 29.09
C SER A 189 -11.22 -4.13 28.31
N VAL A 190 -10.80 -3.98 27.06
CA VAL A 190 -11.21 -2.85 26.21
C VAL A 190 -12.48 -3.16 25.43
N ALA A 191 -13.45 -2.26 25.47
CA ALA A 191 -14.75 -2.41 24.81
C ALA A 191 -15.18 -1.17 24.01
N GLN A 192 -16.12 -1.39 23.10
CA GLN A 192 -16.82 -0.37 22.34
C GLN A 192 -18.34 -0.52 22.53
N VAL A 193 -19.00 0.57 22.91
CA VAL A 193 -20.45 0.69 23.05
C VAL A 193 -20.97 1.68 22.01
N ARG A 194 -22.10 1.37 21.39
CA ARG A 194 -22.77 2.27 20.45
C ARG A 194 -23.70 3.23 21.16
N ASN A 195 -23.82 4.45 20.66
CA ASN A 195 -24.80 5.44 21.12
C ASN A 195 -26.28 4.96 21.11
N LYS A 196 -26.60 3.88 20.38
CA LYS A 196 -27.94 3.28 20.35
C LYS A 196 -28.24 2.33 21.53
N GLU A 197 -27.22 1.93 22.28
CA GLU A 197 -27.35 1.04 23.45
C GLU A 197 -27.78 1.90 24.65
N ALA A 198 -29.05 2.29 24.65
CA ALA A 198 -29.58 3.35 25.50
C ALA A 198 -29.40 3.04 26.99
N LYS A 199 -29.54 1.77 27.41
CA LYS A 199 -29.40 1.39 28.82
C LYS A 199 -27.97 1.54 29.30
N ILE A 200 -26.97 1.21 28.47
CA ILE A 200 -25.56 1.45 28.83
C ILE A 200 -25.27 2.96 28.85
N VAL A 201 -25.71 3.69 27.82
CA VAL A 201 -25.48 5.14 27.70
C VAL A 201 -26.03 5.90 28.91
N GLU A 202 -27.26 5.58 29.34
CA GLU A 202 -27.92 6.14 30.52
C GLU A 202 -27.20 5.73 31.83
N LYS A 203 -26.90 4.42 32.01
CA LYS A 203 -26.22 3.90 33.21
C LYS A 203 -24.83 4.49 33.45
N PHE A 204 -24.15 4.96 32.41
CA PHE A 204 -22.85 5.64 32.50
C PHE A 204 -22.94 7.17 32.35
N GLY A 205 -24.14 7.76 32.27
CA GLY A 205 -24.34 9.22 32.19
C GLY A 205 -23.79 9.87 30.92
N ILE A 206 -23.69 9.14 29.81
CA ILE A 206 -22.96 9.58 28.62
C ILE A 206 -23.83 10.50 27.75
N THR A 207 -23.50 11.79 27.77
CA THR A 207 -24.22 12.85 27.02
C THR A 207 -23.50 13.31 25.75
N LYS A 208 -22.25 12.91 25.54
CA LYS A 208 -21.40 13.30 24.40
C LYS A 208 -20.79 12.06 23.75
N PHE A 209 -20.42 12.19 22.48
CA PHE A 209 -19.76 11.13 21.72
C PHE A 209 -18.67 11.74 20.82
N PRO A 210 -17.50 11.09 20.65
CA PRO A 210 -17.04 9.93 21.41
C PRO A 210 -16.68 10.29 22.86
N THR A 211 -16.87 9.35 23.79
CA THR A 211 -16.43 9.48 25.19
C THR A 211 -15.78 8.19 25.65
N PHE A 212 -14.68 8.31 26.38
CA PHE A 212 -13.92 7.18 26.90
C PHE A 212 -14.09 7.10 28.41
N VAL A 213 -14.27 5.89 28.94
CA VAL A 213 -14.55 5.66 30.37
C VAL A 213 -13.67 4.52 30.86
N LEU A 214 -13.01 4.71 32.00
CA LEU A 214 -12.35 3.65 32.74
C LEU A 214 -13.27 3.18 33.86
N VAL A 215 -13.52 1.88 33.94
CA VAL A 215 -14.10 1.21 35.12
C VAL A 215 -12.92 0.53 35.84
N PRO A 216 -12.44 1.04 36.99
CA PRO A 216 -11.23 0.51 37.62
C PRO A 216 -11.36 -0.93 38.15
N GLY A 217 -12.61 -1.37 38.41
CA GLY A 217 -12.91 -2.64 39.07
C GLY A 217 -12.81 -2.53 40.60
N GLY A 218 -13.44 -3.49 41.30
CA GLY A 218 -13.49 -3.55 42.77
C GLY A 218 -14.24 -2.37 43.37
N ASP A 219 -15.57 -2.34 43.18
CA ASP A 219 -16.57 -1.38 43.71
C ASP A 219 -16.31 0.12 43.47
N LYS A 220 -15.22 0.49 42.80
CA LYS A 220 -14.90 1.86 42.39
C LYS A 220 -15.80 2.33 41.25
N GLU A 221 -16.20 3.59 41.34
CA GLU A 221 -17.02 4.26 40.34
C GLU A 221 -16.29 4.39 38.98
N PRO A 222 -17.03 4.42 37.85
CA PRO A 222 -16.46 4.71 36.54
C PRO A 222 -15.90 6.13 36.45
N ILE A 223 -14.71 6.26 35.86
CA ILE A 223 -14.01 7.54 35.63
C ILE A 223 -14.17 7.90 34.16
N ILE A 224 -14.87 9.00 33.87
CA ILE A 224 -14.95 9.57 32.52
C ILE A 224 -13.63 10.25 32.19
N TYR A 225 -13.08 9.98 31.01
CA TYR A 225 -11.89 10.62 30.48
C TYR A 225 -12.26 11.89 29.71
N ASP A 226 -11.66 13.01 30.11
CA ASP A 226 -11.88 14.37 29.60
C ASP A 226 -10.74 14.92 28.74
N GLY A 227 -9.60 14.22 28.70
CA GLY A 227 -8.43 14.58 27.90
C GLY A 227 -8.50 14.22 26.41
N ASP A 228 -7.43 14.53 25.69
CA ASP A 228 -7.33 14.32 24.25
C ASP A 228 -7.40 12.82 23.87
N LEU A 229 -8.27 12.50 22.92
CA LEU A 229 -8.43 11.13 22.38
C LEU A 229 -7.30 10.76 21.41
N ASN A 230 -6.07 10.75 21.94
CA ASN A 230 -4.85 10.31 21.27
C ASN A 230 -4.18 9.15 22.05
N LYS A 231 -3.25 8.46 21.39
CA LYS A 231 -2.62 7.26 21.94
C LYS A 231 -1.84 7.52 23.24
N LYS A 232 -1.05 8.59 23.28
CA LYS A 232 -0.14 8.88 24.39
C LYS A 232 -0.92 9.14 25.68
N ASP A 233 -1.92 10.01 25.61
CA ASP A 233 -2.59 10.51 26.80
C ASP A 233 -3.64 9.51 27.31
N MET A 234 -4.27 8.74 26.41
CA MET A 234 -5.10 7.60 26.81
C MET A 234 -4.28 6.47 27.45
N VAL A 235 -3.06 6.18 26.98
CA VAL A 235 -2.14 5.23 27.66
C VAL A 235 -1.72 5.76 29.04
N ALA A 236 -1.43 7.06 29.16
CA ALA A 236 -1.09 7.68 30.43
C ALA A 236 -2.25 7.61 31.44
N PHE A 237 -3.48 7.83 31.00
CA PHE A 237 -4.68 7.67 31.81
C PHE A 237 -4.90 6.22 32.27
N LEU A 238 -4.79 5.24 31.35
CA LEU A 238 -4.98 3.83 31.70
C LEU A 238 -3.88 3.26 32.64
N LYS A 239 -2.70 3.87 32.68
CA LYS A 239 -1.61 3.47 33.58
C LYS A 239 -1.95 3.49 35.07
N GLN A 240 -3.03 4.17 35.47
CA GLN A 240 -3.52 4.18 36.86
C GLN A 240 -4.07 2.82 37.34
N VAL A 241 -4.40 1.89 36.43
CA VAL A 241 -4.95 0.54 36.76
C VAL A 241 -4.11 -0.63 36.26
N GLY A 242 -3.12 -0.39 35.40
CA GLY A 242 -2.22 -1.44 34.89
C GLY A 242 -1.20 -0.87 33.91
N GLN A 243 -0.05 -1.52 33.74
CA GLN A 243 0.93 -1.09 32.76
C GLN A 243 0.63 -1.68 31.37
N PRO A 244 0.93 -0.97 30.28
CA PRO A 244 0.88 -1.55 28.94
C PRO A 244 1.94 -2.66 28.81
N ASN A 245 1.59 -3.72 28.11
CA ASN A 245 2.48 -4.84 27.81
C ASN A 245 3.71 -4.35 27.04
N PRO A 246 4.91 -4.89 27.32
CA PRO A 246 6.08 -4.60 26.52
C PRO A 246 5.92 -5.17 25.11
N ASP A 247 6.59 -4.54 24.15
CA ASP A 247 6.59 -4.94 22.75
C ASP A 247 8.03 -5.26 22.30
N PRO A 248 8.36 -6.51 21.93
CA PRO A 248 7.46 -7.68 21.82
C PRO A 248 6.98 -8.20 23.18
N ALA A 249 5.79 -8.83 23.21
CA ALA A 249 5.26 -9.44 24.43
C ALA A 249 6.22 -10.49 25.02
N PRO A 250 6.26 -10.66 26.37
CA PRO A 250 7.06 -11.69 26.98
C PRO A 250 6.55 -13.07 26.55
N ALA A 251 7.47 -14.01 26.30
CA ALA A 251 7.06 -15.39 26.03
C ALA A 251 6.37 -15.96 27.27
N LYS A 252 5.04 -16.13 27.21
CA LYS A 252 4.27 -16.77 28.30
C LYS A 252 4.93 -18.12 28.62
N PRO A 253 5.27 -18.41 29.89
CA PRO A 253 5.92 -19.66 30.25
C PRO A 253 5.02 -20.83 29.85
N LYS A 254 5.61 -21.83 29.18
CA LYS A 254 4.89 -23.06 28.84
C LYS A 254 4.50 -23.77 30.14
N VAL A 255 3.22 -23.70 30.51
CA VAL A 255 2.66 -24.54 31.57
C VAL A 255 2.85 -25.99 31.14
N LYS A 256 3.82 -26.67 31.75
CA LYS A 256 3.96 -28.10 31.63
C LYS A 256 2.80 -28.72 32.42
N SER A 257 1.87 -29.34 31.73
CA SER A 257 0.95 -30.28 32.38
C SER A 257 1.78 -31.45 32.89
N ASP A 258 1.92 -31.58 34.20
CA ASP A 258 2.54 -32.77 34.79
C ASP A 258 1.73 -34.01 34.40
N LYS A 259 2.42 -34.96 33.75
CA LYS A 259 2.03 -36.37 33.77
C LYS A 259 3.20 -37.18 34.29
N THR A 260 2.94 -37.83 35.40
CA THR A 260 3.89 -38.59 36.22
C THR A 260 4.62 -39.65 35.39
N LYS A 261 5.92 -39.80 35.67
CA LYS A 261 6.84 -40.69 34.96
C LYS A 261 6.96 -42.03 35.69
N ALA A 262 7.04 -43.13 34.94
CA ALA A 262 7.60 -44.41 35.41
C ALA A 262 8.45 -45.05 34.30
N PRO A 263 9.52 -45.83 34.60
CA PRO A 263 10.70 -45.83 33.73
C PRO A 263 11.19 -47.22 33.24
N LYS A 264 11.97 -47.20 32.14
CA LYS A 264 13.11 -48.08 31.74
C LYS A 264 13.48 -47.73 30.28
N SER A 265 14.71 -47.84 29.79
CA SER A 265 16.02 -48.17 30.40
C SER A 265 17.15 -47.67 29.47
N GLU A 266 18.37 -47.53 29.98
CA GLU A 266 19.52 -46.94 29.30
C GLU A 266 20.23 -47.84 28.27
N LYS A 267 20.90 -47.19 27.30
CA LYS A 267 22.28 -47.42 26.82
C LYS A 267 22.60 -46.26 25.85
N ALA A 268 23.57 -45.37 26.07
CA ALA A 268 25.03 -45.57 26.03
C ALA A 268 25.46 -46.31 24.74
N GLN A 269 26.40 -45.85 23.90
CA GLN A 269 27.40 -44.75 23.94
C GLN A 269 27.78 -44.42 22.46
N SER A 270 28.69 -43.52 22.04
CA SER A 270 29.70 -42.64 22.66
C SER A 270 30.06 -41.46 21.73
N ASN A 271 30.95 -40.56 22.18
CA ASN A 271 31.60 -39.53 21.34
C ASN A 271 32.68 -40.13 20.41
N LYS A 272 32.93 -39.47 19.26
CA LYS A 272 34.32 -39.09 18.91
C LYS A 272 34.42 -37.92 17.93
N THR A 273 35.04 -36.85 18.39
CA THR A 273 35.65 -35.77 17.59
C THR A 273 36.93 -36.24 16.93
N LYS A 274 37.20 -35.81 15.68
CA LYS A 274 38.50 -35.23 15.31
C LYS A 274 38.41 -34.41 14.02
N ALA A 275 39.13 -33.30 13.98
CA ALA A 275 39.39 -32.54 12.77
C ALA A 275 40.72 -32.99 12.13
N SER A 276 40.91 -32.73 10.83
CA SER A 276 41.95 -31.80 10.33
C SER A 276 42.41 -32.09 8.88
N SER A 277 42.69 -31.01 8.15
CA SER A 277 43.78 -30.83 7.16
C SER A 277 43.89 -31.71 5.91
N SER A 278 43.64 -31.05 4.75
CA SER A 278 44.51 -30.96 3.56
C SER A 278 45.26 -32.19 3.02
N ALA A 279 45.06 -32.51 1.74
CA ALA A 279 45.96 -32.10 0.64
C ALA A 279 45.46 -32.66 -0.71
N SER A 280 45.61 -31.88 -1.79
CA SER A 280 45.79 -32.45 -3.15
C SER A 280 47.28 -32.75 -3.33
N PRO A 281 47.73 -33.49 -4.36
CA PRO A 281 48.01 -32.79 -5.62
C PRO A 281 47.87 -33.64 -6.91
N ASP A 282 48.14 -32.99 -8.05
CA ASP A 282 48.73 -33.53 -9.30
C ASP A 282 47.92 -34.50 -10.20
N THR A 283 48.00 -34.47 -11.54
CA THR A 283 48.78 -33.59 -12.46
C THR A 283 48.17 -33.51 -13.88
N GLU A 284 48.63 -32.49 -14.63
CA GLU A 284 48.96 -32.47 -16.08
C GLU A 284 47.85 -32.60 -17.16
N ASP A 285 48.06 -32.10 -18.39
CA ASP A 285 48.79 -30.91 -18.90
C ASP A 285 48.44 -30.73 -20.39
N SER A 286 48.40 -29.47 -20.87
CA SER A 286 48.93 -29.05 -22.17
C SER A 286 48.76 -27.54 -22.35
N ALA A 287 49.82 -26.80 -22.06
CA ALA A 287 50.10 -25.48 -22.62
C ALA A 287 50.29 -25.57 -24.16
N THR A 288 50.58 -24.55 -24.98
CA THR A 288 51.49 -23.39 -24.81
C THR A 288 51.23 -22.39 -25.96
N THR A 289 50.70 -21.16 -25.76
CA THR A 289 51.41 -19.85 -25.64
C THR A 289 51.72 -19.16 -27.02
N PRO A 290 52.40 -17.99 -27.17
CA PRO A 290 51.75 -16.77 -27.72
C PRO A 290 52.48 -16.11 -28.92
N GLU A 291 52.02 -14.93 -29.41
CA GLU A 291 52.81 -13.66 -29.44
C GLU A 291 52.13 -12.44 -30.14
N ALA A 292 52.57 -11.25 -29.73
CA ALA A 292 52.74 -9.98 -30.47
C ALA A 292 51.59 -9.29 -31.25
N SER A 293 51.04 -8.23 -30.61
CA SER A 293 50.83 -6.85 -31.12
C SER A 293 50.77 -6.55 -32.64
N THR A 294 49.67 -5.93 -33.07
CA THR A 294 49.74 -4.82 -34.05
C THR A 294 48.55 -3.87 -33.89
N GLN A 295 48.77 -2.56 -34.01
CA GLN A 295 47.72 -1.55 -34.09
C GLN A 295 47.23 -1.41 -35.53
N THR A 296 45.91 -1.34 -35.75
CA THR A 296 45.34 -0.75 -36.97
C THR A 296 44.06 0.02 -36.65
N THR A 297 43.89 1.15 -37.32
CA THR A 297 42.91 2.21 -37.05
C THR A 297 41.52 1.91 -37.63
N ALA A 298 40.48 2.33 -36.89
CA ALA A 298 39.10 2.66 -37.29
C ALA A 298 38.44 2.00 -38.52
N THR A 299 37.30 1.35 -38.28
CA THR A 299 36.01 1.72 -38.91
C THR A 299 34.87 1.27 -37.99
N GLU A 300 33.95 2.18 -37.69
CA GLU A 300 32.78 1.97 -36.83
C GLU A 300 31.60 1.41 -37.67
N PRO A 301 30.99 0.27 -37.31
CA PRO A 301 29.75 -0.19 -37.95
C PRO A 301 28.56 0.57 -37.35
N ALA A 302 27.78 1.23 -38.22
CA ALA A 302 26.63 2.03 -37.83
C ALA A 302 25.59 1.25 -37.01
N ALA A 303 25.03 1.91 -36.00
CA ALA A 303 23.98 1.35 -35.16
C ALA A 303 22.70 1.07 -35.96
N SER A 304 22.17 -0.15 -35.85
CA SER A 304 20.83 -0.50 -36.30
C SER A 304 19.78 0.21 -35.44
N THR A 305 18.91 1.02 -36.06
CA THR A 305 17.72 1.57 -35.41
C THR A 305 16.81 0.46 -34.89
N PRO A 306 16.28 0.53 -33.66
CA PRO A 306 15.34 -0.47 -33.17
C PRO A 306 13.99 -0.36 -33.88
N ASP A 307 13.38 -1.50 -34.24
CA ASP A 307 12.06 -1.56 -34.87
C ASP A 307 10.96 -1.04 -33.92
N VAL A 308 10.34 0.08 -34.28
CA VAL A 308 9.25 0.69 -33.52
C VAL A 308 7.91 0.04 -33.89
N ILE A 309 7.23 -0.54 -32.91
CA ILE A 309 5.90 -1.14 -33.04
C ILE A 309 4.85 -0.03 -32.97
N SER A 310 4.33 0.38 -34.14
CA SER A 310 3.26 1.36 -34.28
C SER A 310 2.01 1.02 -33.47
N ILE A 311 1.34 2.04 -32.94
CA ILE A 311 0.03 1.89 -32.29
C ILE A 311 -1.09 1.58 -33.30
N THR A 312 -2.20 1.03 -32.82
CA THR A 312 -3.35 0.69 -33.67
C THR A 312 -4.17 1.94 -33.98
N THR A 313 -4.31 2.26 -35.27
CA THR A 313 -5.27 3.28 -35.73
C THR A 313 -6.67 2.69 -35.80
N VAL A 314 -7.64 3.38 -35.21
CA VAL A 314 -9.06 3.03 -35.30
C VAL A 314 -9.66 3.68 -36.55
N THR A 315 -10.48 2.93 -37.29
CA THR A 315 -11.11 3.40 -38.54
C THR A 315 -12.63 3.56 -38.43
N THR A 316 -13.27 2.98 -37.42
CA THR A 316 -14.73 3.05 -37.21
C THR A 316 -15.11 3.32 -35.76
N LYS A 317 -16.23 4.00 -35.55
CA LYS A 317 -16.79 4.30 -34.21
C LYS A 317 -17.09 3.02 -33.42
N ASP A 318 -17.62 1.99 -34.07
CA ASP A 318 -17.97 0.73 -33.41
C ASP A 318 -16.74 0.02 -32.84
N THR A 319 -15.61 0.04 -33.56
CA THR A 319 -14.33 -0.51 -33.08
C THR A 319 -13.82 0.23 -31.83
N LEU A 320 -14.03 1.55 -31.74
CA LEU A 320 -13.71 2.33 -30.55
C LEU A 320 -14.63 1.97 -29.38
N VAL A 321 -15.93 1.83 -29.65
CA VAL A 321 -16.93 1.50 -28.64
C VAL A 321 -16.69 0.12 -28.05
N GLU A 322 -16.53 -0.90 -28.90
CA GLU A 322 -16.28 -2.29 -28.49
C GLU A 322 -15.03 -2.40 -27.60
N LYS A 323 -13.89 -1.87 -28.08
CA LYS A 323 -12.59 -2.01 -27.40
C LYS A 323 -12.47 -1.18 -26.12
N CYS A 324 -13.07 0.00 -26.07
CA CYS A 324 -12.76 1.00 -25.03
C CYS A 324 -13.96 1.60 -24.30
N LEU A 325 -15.16 1.62 -24.89
CA LEU A 325 -16.35 2.25 -24.28
C LEU A 325 -17.40 1.22 -23.80
N SER A 326 -17.14 -0.07 -23.99
CA SER A 326 -17.98 -1.16 -23.47
C SER A 326 -17.86 -1.31 -21.94
N PRO A 327 -18.91 -1.77 -21.21
CA PRO A 327 -18.85 -1.98 -19.76
C PRO A 327 -17.80 -3.00 -19.30
N LYS A 328 -17.31 -3.83 -20.23
CA LYS A 328 -16.27 -4.84 -20.03
C LYS A 328 -14.86 -4.30 -20.31
N SER A 329 -14.72 -3.09 -20.86
CA SER A 329 -13.42 -2.52 -21.23
C SER A 329 -12.51 -2.24 -20.02
N HIS A 330 -11.21 -2.36 -20.27
CA HIS A 330 -10.17 -1.90 -19.34
C HIS A 330 -9.81 -0.43 -19.64
N THR A 331 -8.83 0.13 -18.93
CA THR A 331 -8.37 1.50 -19.25
C THR A 331 -7.74 1.50 -20.64
N CYS A 332 -8.18 2.38 -21.53
CA CYS A 332 -7.56 2.67 -22.82
C CYS A 332 -6.88 4.03 -22.82
N VAL A 333 -5.91 4.21 -23.72
CA VAL A 333 -5.32 5.52 -24.04
C VAL A 333 -5.66 5.85 -25.49
N LEU A 334 -6.26 7.01 -25.70
CA LEU A 334 -6.82 7.45 -26.97
C LEU A 334 -6.16 8.76 -27.39
N ALA A 335 -5.49 8.76 -28.54
CA ALA A 335 -4.93 9.95 -29.17
C ALA A 335 -5.84 10.40 -30.31
N PHE A 336 -6.56 11.51 -30.12
CA PHE A 336 -7.35 12.17 -31.14
C PHE A 336 -6.41 13.01 -32.00
N ILE A 337 -6.41 12.77 -33.31
CA ILE A 337 -5.49 13.42 -34.26
C ILE A 337 -6.24 13.92 -35.51
N PRO A 338 -5.81 15.03 -36.13
CA PRO A 338 -6.26 15.42 -37.46
C PRO A 338 -5.86 14.35 -38.50
N VAL A 339 -6.58 14.30 -39.62
CA VAL A 339 -6.21 13.48 -40.78
C VAL A 339 -4.91 13.98 -41.41
N ASP A 340 -4.73 15.31 -41.45
CA ASP A 340 -3.53 15.96 -41.96
C ASP A 340 -2.39 15.86 -40.93
N ALA A 341 -1.19 15.52 -41.41
CA ALA A 341 -0.02 15.34 -40.56
C ALA A 341 0.46 16.67 -39.97
N SER A 342 0.15 16.91 -38.69
CA SER A 342 0.72 17.98 -37.87
C SER A 342 1.95 17.51 -37.09
N GLU A 343 2.81 18.45 -36.67
CA GLU A 343 3.97 18.16 -35.82
C GLU A 343 3.55 17.48 -34.50
N ASN A 344 2.43 17.90 -33.91
CA ASN A 344 1.93 17.33 -32.64
C ASN A 344 1.29 15.95 -32.82
N SER A 345 0.61 15.70 -33.96
CA SER A 345 0.06 14.36 -34.25
C SER A 345 1.14 13.33 -34.55
N ALA A 346 2.27 13.75 -35.17
CA ALA A 346 3.46 12.91 -35.27
C ALA A 346 4.03 12.62 -33.87
N LYS A 347 4.37 13.66 -33.09
CA LYS A 347 4.93 13.52 -31.73
C LYS A 347 4.12 12.59 -30.82
N VAL A 348 2.80 12.76 -30.73
CA VAL A 348 1.96 11.91 -29.86
C VAL A 348 1.93 10.45 -30.34
N THR A 349 1.91 10.23 -31.66
CA THR A 349 1.87 8.88 -32.26
C THR A 349 3.21 8.18 -32.12
N ASP A 350 4.32 8.89 -32.32
CA ASP A 350 5.68 8.40 -32.15
C ASP A 350 5.96 8.07 -30.68
N SER A 351 5.63 8.97 -29.75
CA SER A 351 5.78 8.73 -28.32
C SER A 351 4.98 7.52 -27.86
N LEU A 352 3.72 7.39 -28.26
CA LEU A 352 2.91 6.21 -27.93
C LEU A 352 3.46 4.93 -28.59
N SER A 353 4.00 4.99 -29.81
CA SER A 353 4.56 3.82 -30.51
C SER A 353 5.89 3.36 -29.90
N GLN A 354 6.76 4.29 -29.49
CA GLN A 354 7.98 3.98 -28.73
C GLN A 354 7.64 3.33 -27.38
N LEU A 355 6.61 3.85 -26.68
CA LEU A 355 6.16 3.28 -25.42
C LEU A 355 5.49 1.91 -25.61
N ASN A 356 4.67 1.73 -26.65
CA ASN A 356 4.12 0.43 -27.04
C ASN A 356 5.24 -0.59 -27.28
N THR A 357 6.27 -0.21 -28.05
CA THR A 357 7.47 -1.01 -28.30
C THR A 357 8.16 -1.44 -27.00
N LYS A 358 8.38 -0.48 -26.09
CA LYS A 358 9.00 -0.69 -24.77
C LYS A 358 8.20 -1.67 -23.90
N TYR A 359 6.87 -1.62 -23.95
CA TYR A 359 6.00 -2.47 -23.14
C TYR A 359 5.83 -3.88 -23.72
N VAL A 360 5.73 -4.01 -25.05
CA VAL A 360 5.73 -5.31 -25.74
C VAL A 360 7.04 -6.07 -25.48
N HIS A 361 8.19 -5.43 -25.72
CA HIS A 361 9.51 -6.04 -25.46
C HIS A 361 9.77 -6.31 -23.97
N GLY A 362 9.22 -5.48 -23.08
CA GLY A 362 9.29 -5.69 -21.63
C GLY A 362 8.37 -6.78 -21.10
N HIS A 363 7.57 -7.45 -21.95
CA HIS A 363 6.48 -8.36 -21.59
C HIS A 363 5.50 -7.76 -20.55
N ARG A 364 5.25 -6.44 -20.64
CA ARG A 364 4.34 -5.70 -19.75
C ARG A 364 3.04 -5.42 -20.48
N GLN A 365 1.97 -6.11 -20.10
CA GLN A 365 0.65 -5.79 -20.61
C GLN A 365 0.17 -4.48 -19.98
N LEU A 366 0.21 -3.40 -20.75
CA LEU A 366 -0.28 -2.08 -20.39
C LEU A 366 -1.61 -1.79 -21.10
N PHE A 367 -2.09 -0.55 -20.98
CA PHE A 367 -3.31 -0.10 -21.65
C PHE A 367 -3.16 -0.18 -23.18
N PRO A 368 -4.19 -0.55 -23.95
CA PRO A 368 -4.15 -0.40 -25.40
C PRO A 368 -4.05 1.09 -25.75
N PHE A 369 -3.11 1.41 -26.65
CA PHE A 369 -2.92 2.75 -27.20
C PHE A 369 -3.54 2.79 -28.59
N LEU A 370 -4.46 3.72 -28.81
CA LEU A 370 -5.23 3.84 -30.05
C LEU A 370 -5.08 5.25 -30.62
N ALA A 371 -4.72 5.33 -31.90
CA ALA A 371 -4.84 6.57 -32.68
C ALA A 371 -6.27 6.67 -33.25
N ILE A 372 -6.87 7.86 -33.15
CA ILE A 372 -8.23 8.15 -33.59
C ILE A 372 -8.18 9.35 -34.55
N PRO A 373 -8.17 9.11 -35.86
CA PRO A 373 -8.29 10.16 -36.87
C PRO A 373 -9.64 10.88 -36.79
N SER A 374 -9.64 12.18 -37.13
CA SER A 374 -10.82 13.03 -37.08
C SER A 374 -11.88 12.75 -38.15
N ASN A 375 -11.61 11.92 -39.17
CA ASN A 375 -12.58 11.55 -40.21
C ASN A 375 -13.55 10.41 -39.84
N ILE A 376 -13.54 9.94 -38.58
CA ILE A 376 -14.48 8.90 -38.14
C ILE A 376 -15.87 9.53 -37.92
N GLU A 377 -16.88 9.02 -38.64
CA GLU A 377 -18.25 9.50 -38.51
C GLU A 377 -18.78 9.36 -37.07
N GLY A 378 -19.44 10.41 -36.58
CA GLY A 378 -19.99 10.45 -35.23
C GLY A 378 -18.95 10.52 -34.11
N LEU A 379 -17.70 10.90 -34.41
CA LEU A 379 -16.67 11.19 -33.40
C LEU A 379 -16.92 12.53 -32.68
N ASP A 380 -17.53 13.51 -33.35
CA ASP A 380 -17.82 14.84 -32.81
C ASP A 380 -18.68 14.78 -31.54
N SER A 381 -19.65 13.88 -31.47
CA SER A 381 -20.46 13.68 -30.26
C SER A 381 -19.62 13.21 -29.06
N ILE A 382 -18.59 12.40 -29.30
CA ILE A 382 -17.67 11.93 -28.25
C ILE A 382 -16.72 13.06 -27.83
N ARG A 383 -16.18 13.82 -28.80
CA ARG A 383 -15.34 14.99 -28.53
C ARG A 383 -16.09 16.06 -27.74
N GLN A 384 -17.33 16.37 -28.13
CA GLN A 384 -18.17 17.36 -27.46
C GLN A 384 -18.54 16.92 -26.04
N ALA A 385 -18.97 15.66 -25.85
CA ALA A 385 -19.34 15.16 -24.52
C ALA A 385 -18.14 15.07 -23.54
N LEU A 386 -16.91 14.90 -24.07
CA LEU A 386 -15.68 14.98 -23.28
C LEU A 386 -15.11 16.40 -23.17
N GLY A 387 -15.56 17.36 -23.96
CA GLY A 387 -15.03 18.73 -24.02
C GLY A 387 -13.61 18.79 -24.58
N LEU A 388 -13.35 18.11 -25.70
CA LEU A 388 -12.05 18.07 -26.40
C LEU A 388 -12.03 19.10 -27.53
N GLU A 389 -11.36 20.23 -27.30
CA GLU A 389 -11.42 21.43 -28.16
C GLU A 389 -10.21 21.58 -29.10
N LYS A 390 -9.06 20.97 -28.78
CA LYS A 390 -7.81 21.12 -29.57
C LYS A 390 -7.73 20.10 -30.70
N ASP A 391 -6.98 20.41 -31.76
CA ASP A 391 -6.81 19.52 -32.92
C ASP A 391 -6.21 18.16 -32.52
N VAL A 392 -5.18 18.19 -31.66
CA VAL A 392 -4.52 16.99 -31.08
C VAL A 392 -4.79 16.93 -29.58
N GLU A 393 -5.46 15.88 -29.12
CA GLU A 393 -5.68 15.61 -27.70
C GLU A 393 -5.40 14.16 -27.33
N LEU A 394 -4.86 13.97 -26.13
CA LEU A 394 -4.53 12.65 -25.58
C LEU A 394 -5.34 12.44 -24.30
N ILE A 395 -6.11 11.34 -24.23
CA ILE A 395 -6.92 11.01 -23.06
C ILE A 395 -6.72 9.57 -22.62
N ALA A 396 -7.00 9.31 -21.35
CA ALA A 396 -7.13 7.96 -20.81
C ALA A 396 -8.55 7.77 -20.28
N ILE A 397 -9.19 6.68 -20.67
CA ILE A 397 -10.61 6.41 -20.41
C ILE A 397 -10.80 5.01 -19.84
N ASN A 398 -11.77 4.84 -18.94
CA ASN A 398 -12.15 3.54 -18.40
C ASN A 398 -13.68 3.52 -18.20
N ALA A 399 -14.41 2.91 -19.15
CA ALA A 399 -15.86 2.87 -19.13
C ALA A 399 -16.40 2.08 -17.92
N ARG A 400 -15.82 0.90 -17.64
CA ARG A 400 -16.16 0.04 -16.49
C ARG A 400 -16.11 0.75 -15.13
N ARG A 401 -15.22 1.73 -14.96
CA ARG A 401 -15.07 2.53 -13.72
C ARG A 401 -15.57 3.97 -13.87
N SER A 402 -16.23 4.28 -14.99
CA SER A 402 -16.88 5.56 -15.32
C SER A 402 -16.01 6.79 -15.09
N TRP A 403 -14.73 6.73 -15.47
CA TRP A 403 -13.81 7.88 -15.39
C TRP A 403 -12.97 8.06 -16.66
N TRP A 404 -12.55 9.30 -16.88
CA TRP A 404 -11.55 9.66 -17.88
C TRP A 404 -10.61 10.77 -17.38
N ARG A 405 -9.51 10.98 -18.11
CA ARG A 405 -8.48 11.98 -17.84
C ARG A 405 -7.95 12.56 -19.15
N HIS A 406 -7.74 13.86 -19.16
CA HIS A 406 -7.01 14.56 -20.21
C HIS A 406 -5.50 14.58 -19.91
N TYR A 407 -4.67 14.78 -20.94
CA TYR A 407 -3.23 15.01 -20.86
C TYR A 407 -2.92 16.44 -21.29
N ASP A 408 -2.41 17.25 -20.37
CA ASP A 408 -2.12 18.67 -20.59
C ASP A 408 -0.63 18.96 -20.87
N GLY A 409 0.14 17.93 -21.24
CA GLY A 409 1.58 18.04 -21.49
C GLY A 409 1.97 18.34 -22.95
N ASN A 410 3.24 18.12 -23.28
CA ASN A 410 3.87 18.49 -24.56
C ASN A 410 4.05 17.34 -25.57
N PHE A 411 3.51 16.15 -25.27
CA PHE A 411 3.59 14.91 -26.05
C PHE A 411 4.96 14.25 -26.16
N ASP A 412 5.97 14.71 -25.41
CA ASP A 412 7.27 14.03 -25.32
C ASP A 412 7.17 12.64 -24.67
N VAL A 413 8.03 11.71 -25.08
CA VAL A 413 8.05 10.32 -24.60
C VAL A 413 8.07 10.24 -23.06
N GLU A 414 8.94 11.02 -22.42
CA GLU A 414 9.09 11.03 -20.96
C GLU A 414 7.87 11.59 -20.22
N SER A 415 7.25 12.65 -20.76
CA SER A 415 6.11 13.30 -20.12
C SER A 415 4.81 12.52 -20.34
N VAL A 416 4.65 11.87 -21.50
CA VAL A 416 3.59 10.88 -21.76
C VAL A 416 3.79 9.65 -20.88
N GLU A 417 5.00 9.08 -20.78
CA GLU A 417 5.27 7.93 -19.90
C GLU A 417 4.98 8.26 -18.43
N ALA A 418 5.42 9.41 -17.92
CA ALA A 418 5.14 9.83 -16.55
C ALA A 418 3.63 9.97 -16.27
N TRP A 419 2.85 10.46 -17.24
CA TRP A 419 1.39 10.56 -17.12
C TRP A 419 0.71 9.18 -17.20
N LEU A 420 1.17 8.29 -18.08
CA LEU A 420 0.70 6.90 -18.15
C LEU A 420 1.02 6.12 -16.87
N ASP A 421 2.19 6.34 -16.27
CA ASP A 421 2.54 5.77 -14.98
C ASP A 421 1.70 6.35 -13.85
N ALA A 422 1.39 7.65 -13.84
CA ALA A 422 0.43 8.21 -12.90
C ALA A 422 -0.97 7.59 -13.05
N ILE A 423 -1.42 7.28 -14.28
CA ILE A 423 -2.67 6.55 -14.52
C ILE A 423 -2.59 5.11 -13.97
N ARG A 424 -1.49 4.40 -14.23
CA ARG A 424 -1.22 3.04 -13.73
C ARG A 424 -1.18 2.96 -12.20
N MET A 425 -0.60 3.96 -11.55
CA MET A 425 -0.55 4.11 -10.09
C MET A 425 -1.87 4.64 -9.49
N GLY A 426 -2.81 5.08 -10.35
CA GLY A 426 -4.13 5.58 -9.96
C GLY A 426 -4.15 7.01 -9.44
N GLU A 427 -3.05 7.75 -9.62
CA GLU A 427 -2.76 9.08 -9.09
C GLU A 427 -3.25 10.21 -10.02
N GLY A 428 -3.58 11.37 -9.44
CA GLY A 428 -4.09 12.54 -10.18
C GLY A 428 -5.61 12.58 -10.37
N SER A 429 -6.10 13.76 -10.76
CA SER A 429 -7.54 14.05 -10.88
C SER A 429 -8.21 13.24 -11.98
N LYS A 430 -9.40 12.71 -11.69
CA LYS A 430 -10.25 11.94 -12.62
C LYS A 430 -11.56 12.69 -12.84
N LYS A 431 -11.93 12.89 -14.11
CA LYS A 431 -13.25 13.40 -14.49
C LYS A 431 -14.23 12.22 -14.56
N LYS A 432 -15.50 12.43 -14.18
CA LYS A 432 -16.56 11.44 -14.39
C LYS A 432 -16.81 11.28 -15.90
N LEU A 433 -16.95 10.06 -16.38
CA LEU A 433 -17.31 9.81 -17.77
C LEU A 433 -18.82 10.07 -17.98
N PRO A 434 -19.24 10.84 -19.01
CA PRO A 434 -20.65 10.99 -19.35
C PRO A 434 -21.27 9.64 -19.72
N THR A 435 -22.50 9.41 -19.25
CA THR A 435 -23.23 8.16 -19.48
C THR A 435 -23.60 7.94 -20.95
N GLU A 436 -23.75 9.03 -21.71
CA GLU A 436 -24.04 9.04 -23.16
C GLU A 436 -22.96 8.39 -24.03
N ILE A 437 -21.74 8.20 -23.50
CA ILE A 437 -20.58 7.64 -24.22
C ILE A 437 -20.40 6.13 -23.93
N ILE A 438 -21.02 5.62 -22.87
CA ILE A 438 -20.91 4.20 -22.48
C ILE A 438 -21.99 3.42 -23.23
N ALA A 439 -21.60 2.35 -23.92
CA ALA A 439 -22.58 1.46 -24.54
C ALA A 439 -23.42 0.78 -23.47
N VAL A 440 -24.72 1.12 -23.43
CA VAL A 440 -25.70 0.49 -22.55
C VAL A 440 -26.11 -0.85 -23.19
N GLU A 441 -25.66 -1.97 -22.63
CA GLU A 441 -26.33 -3.25 -22.85
C GLU A 441 -27.70 -3.15 -22.15
N GLU A 442 -28.80 -3.20 -22.91
CA GLU A 442 -30.14 -3.39 -22.32
C GLU A 442 -30.17 -4.75 -21.60
N VAL A 443 -30.22 -4.71 -20.28
CA VAL A 443 -30.49 -5.90 -19.48
C VAL A 443 -31.99 -6.10 -19.48
N VAL A 444 -32.46 -7.05 -20.27
CA VAL A 444 -33.84 -7.54 -20.19
C VAL A 444 -33.95 -8.35 -18.90
N GLU A 445 -34.36 -7.71 -17.81
CA GLU A 445 -34.82 -8.42 -16.62
C GLU A 445 -36.27 -8.87 -16.85
N GLU A 446 -36.47 -10.18 -17.00
CA GLU A 446 -37.78 -10.81 -16.92
C GLU A 446 -38.28 -10.73 -15.47
N ASP A 447 -39.00 -9.64 -15.14
CA ASP A 447 -39.59 -9.48 -13.82
C ASP A 447 -40.87 -10.33 -13.70
N SER A 448 -40.76 -11.42 -12.93
CA SER A 448 -41.86 -12.34 -12.67
C SER A 448 -42.47 -12.10 -11.29
N ASP A 449 -43.81 -12.08 -11.26
CA ASP A 449 -44.73 -12.02 -10.12
C ASP A 449 -45.22 -10.64 -9.64
N LYS A 450 -46.28 -10.21 -10.33
CA LYS A 450 -47.48 -9.56 -9.76
C LYS A 450 -47.59 -9.66 -8.23
N LYS A 451 -47.70 -8.49 -7.60
CA LYS A 451 -48.91 -8.23 -6.81
C LYS A 451 -49.41 -6.80 -6.95
N THR A 452 -50.66 -6.72 -7.38
CA THR A 452 -51.51 -5.53 -7.38
C THR A 452 -51.59 -4.90 -6.00
N ASP A 453 -51.52 -3.57 -5.95
CA ASP A 453 -52.54 -2.76 -5.29
C ASP A 453 -52.79 -1.52 -6.14
N ALA A 454 -54.05 -1.07 -6.21
CA ALA A 454 -54.52 -0.09 -7.18
C ALA A 454 -54.36 1.35 -6.67
N GLU A 455 -54.03 2.26 -7.59
CA GLU A 455 -54.16 3.70 -7.40
C GLU A 455 -55.59 4.13 -7.75
N GLU A 456 -56.33 4.70 -6.79
CA GLU A 456 -57.57 5.42 -7.05
C GLU A 456 -57.41 6.86 -6.54
N GLN A 457 -57.59 7.82 -7.45
CA GLN A 457 -57.25 9.23 -7.23
C GLN A 457 -58.48 10.07 -6.83
N ALA A 458 -58.27 10.95 -5.84
CA ALA A 458 -58.95 12.26 -5.69
C ALA A 458 -60.48 12.19 -5.36
N PRO A 459 -61.18 13.32 -5.07
CA PRO A 459 -60.75 14.72 -5.12
C PRO A 459 -61.11 15.57 -3.88
N ALA A 460 -61.11 16.90 -4.06
CA ALA A 460 -61.25 17.93 -3.04
C ALA A 460 -62.68 18.19 -2.52
N ASP A 461 -62.76 18.91 -1.40
CA ASP A 461 -63.98 19.46 -0.80
C ASP A 461 -64.68 20.53 -1.67
N GLU A 462 -66.01 20.42 -1.86
CA GLU A 462 -66.90 21.60 -1.75
C GLU A 462 -68.40 21.25 -1.48
N VAL A 463 -68.81 21.44 -0.22
CA VAL A 463 -70.03 22.15 0.27
C VAL A 463 -71.44 21.90 -0.36
N LYS A 464 -72.32 21.28 0.46
CA LYS A 464 -73.80 21.46 0.65
C LYS A 464 -74.78 21.46 -0.55
N HIS A 465 -75.90 20.71 -0.41
CA HIS A 465 -77.16 21.21 0.22
C HIS A 465 -78.19 20.06 0.45
N GLU A 466 -79.09 20.27 1.44
CA GLU A 466 -80.52 19.89 1.61
C GLU A 466 -81.18 18.82 0.69
N GLU A 467 -82.20 18.03 1.09
CA GLU A 467 -83.12 18.04 2.26
C GLU A 467 -83.81 16.65 2.41
N LEU A 468 -84.68 16.51 3.44
CA LEU A 468 -85.66 15.43 3.73
C LEU A 468 -85.13 14.09 4.29
#